data_AF-A0A940G645-F1
#
_entry.id   AF-A0A940G645-F1
#
_cell.length_a   1.000
_cell.length_b   1.000
_cell.length_c   1.000
_cell.angle_alpha   90.00
_cell.angle_beta   90.00
_cell.angle_gamma   90.00
#
_symmetry.space_group_name_H-M   'P 1'
#
loop_
_entity.id
_entity.type
_entity.pdbx_description
1 polymer ?
#
loop_
_entity_poly.entity_id
_entity_poly.type
_entity_poly.pdbx_seq_one_letter_code
_entity_poly.pdbx_strand_id
1 'polypeptide(L)'
;MNARSRPRPVFSIWAWLLLTPYLLTALGGVDGATAPHEWLVGAIVSVVVHLLLLGAFLAIGRVEVAVAGRPALRWWLVVGTLGALAVGRPLLLTSLQRLGGVDLVSSYFLARIVLNFFVLAIATLLMYVLLEVVQRNIDGRRRLLLVLERLEQQAADAEGVAERVADDFQREVREPVLDALGALVPLDLSPEQLARELQWTAQAVVRPISHQAAGAELAEALDDVRIDPDPGEPATGPVPAAERLTLRSLLQPSRVTAAPAWITTLLSMLLLMPPVVNLHGLGLGLALMSLATAVSFLGTLLVRLVPLPRRTLLAIAALGAAHLVVGAGVVVVLVGPLAVTPIIGYYLGYGALAYATVGIVLAVIDSGVREIEARQERTAAAVAAAERRAFNARQRLAAESERTSRLLHIDIQGDLIATSLQLRMGTAGDDPLDRLIDRVERRLTDASRPIEVPLTTNAVPPESAGSAASTMAIRETIGASLNAWSLSLDLAADVDPAALDALARRPRAASVVVDAITEGLT
;
A
#
# COMPACT_ATOMS: atom_id res chain seq x y z
N MET A 1 -1.28 0.57 21.52
CA MET A 1 -0.12 -0.35 21.67
C MET A 1 0.24 -0.92 20.29
N ASN A 2 1.30 -0.40 19.64
CA ASN A 2 1.65 -0.76 18.25
C ASN A 2 1.78 -2.27 18.07
N ALA A 3 1.01 -2.84 17.14
CA ALA A 3 1.21 -4.19 16.64
C ALA A 3 2.60 -4.23 15.98
N ARG A 4 3.65 -4.46 16.79
CA ARG A 4 5.02 -4.56 16.31
C ARG A 4 5.04 -5.66 15.27
N SER A 5 5.34 -5.30 14.04
CA SER A 5 5.62 -6.24 12.96
C SER A 5 6.61 -7.28 13.51
N ARG A 6 6.25 -8.57 13.39
CA ARG A 6 7.12 -9.62 13.92
C ARG A 6 8.49 -9.48 13.25
N PRO A 7 9.56 -9.31 14.03
CA PRO A 7 10.89 -9.09 13.48
C PRO A 7 11.28 -10.29 12.61
N ARG A 8 11.79 -10.03 11.42
CA ARG A 8 12.09 -11.09 10.45
C ARG A 8 13.49 -11.63 10.64
N PRO A 9 13.65 -12.96 10.53
CA PRO A 9 14.97 -13.55 10.63
C PRO A 9 15.75 -13.30 9.34
N VAL A 10 17.02 -12.92 9.50
CA VAL A 10 18.05 -13.00 8.46
C VAL A 10 18.16 -14.45 7.96
N PHE A 11 18.08 -15.41 8.88
CA PHE A 11 18.11 -16.84 8.57
C PHE A 11 16.71 -17.36 8.18
N SER A 12 16.36 -17.20 6.91
CA SER A 12 15.08 -17.63 6.34
C SER A 12 15.22 -18.77 5.33
N ILE A 13 14.14 -19.51 5.09
CA ILE A 13 14.11 -20.56 4.05
C ILE A 13 14.46 -20.01 2.66
N TRP A 14 14.13 -18.74 2.38
CA TRP A 14 14.47 -18.08 1.12
C TRP A 14 15.96 -17.87 0.94
N ALA A 15 16.63 -17.39 2.00
CA ALA A 15 18.08 -17.24 1.98
C ALA A 15 18.75 -18.60 1.77
N TRP A 16 18.22 -19.64 2.40
CA TRP A 16 18.72 -21.00 2.23
C TRP A 16 18.54 -21.53 0.81
N LEU A 17 17.37 -21.36 0.20
CA LEU A 17 17.10 -21.76 -1.18
C LEU A 17 17.97 -21.01 -2.20
N LEU A 18 18.20 -19.71 -1.99
CA LEU A 18 19.11 -18.92 -2.81
C LEU A 18 20.56 -19.44 -2.70
N LEU A 19 20.95 -19.89 -1.51
CA LEU A 19 22.26 -20.46 -1.23
C LEU A 19 22.41 -21.91 -1.74
N THR A 20 21.32 -22.67 -1.87
CA THR A 20 21.35 -24.11 -2.20
C THR A 20 22.25 -24.45 -3.37
N PRO A 21 22.14 -23.81 -4.55
CA PRO A 21 22.99 -24.18 -5.67
C PRO A 21 24.45 -23.94 -5.38
N TYR A 22 24.81 -22.86 -4.69
CA TYR A 22 26.20 -22.57 -4.40
C TYR A 22 26.79 -23.52 -3.35
N LEU A 23 26.03 -23.77 -2.29
CA LEU A 23 26.39 -24.71 -1.24
C LEU A 23 26.52 -26.12 -1.78
N LEU A 24 25.64 -26.56 -2.68
CA LEU A 24 25.73 -27.93 -3.21
C LEU A 24 26.92 -28.11 -4.16
N THR A 25 27.47 -27.03 -4.72
CA THR A 25 28.31 -27.10 -5.93
C THR A 25 29.70 -26.52 -5.75
N ALA A 26 29.87 -25.21 -5.92
CA ALA A 26 31.14 -24.50 -5.78
C ALA A 26 31.75 -24.71 -4.39
N LEU A 27 30.92 -24.96 -3.39
CA LEU A 27 31.36 -25.28 -2.03
C LEU A 27 31.01 -26.70 -1.60
N GLY A 28 30.56 -27.56 -2.51
CA GLY A 28 30.19 -28.95 -2.22
C GLY A 28 31.38 -29.81 -1.79
N GLY A 29 32.60 -29.29 -1.95
CA GLY A 29 33.82 -29.91 -1.46
C GLY A 29 34.32 -31.05 -2.34
N VAL A 30 34.01 -31.03 -3.64
CA VAL A 30 34.36 -32.09 -4.59
C VAL A 30 35.53 -31.71 -5.51
N ASP A 31 36.18 -30.58 -5.25
CA ASP A 31 37.24 -30.05 -6.11
C ASP A 31 38.45 -30.99 -6.26
N GLY A 32 38.67 -31.89 -5.29
CA GLY A 32 39.73 -32.90 -5.34
C GLY A 32 39.37 -34.21 -6.03
N ALA A 33 38.14 -34.36 -6.54
CA ALA A 33 37.68 -35.62 -7.11
C ALA A 33 38.33 -35.90 -8.48
N THR A 34 39.01 -37.03 -8.58
CA THR A 34 39.69 -37.51 -9.78
C THR A 34 38.94 -38.64 -10.48
N ALA A 35 38.10 -39.38 -9.75
CA ALA A 35 37.35 -40.52 -10.28
C ALA A 35 35.82 -40.37 -10.11
N PRO A 36 34.98 -40.94 -10.99
CA PRO A 36 33.51 -40.77 -10.96
C PRO A 36 32.83 -41.16 -9.64
N HIS A 37 33.36 -42.16 -8.94
CA HIS A 37 32.80 -42.59 -7.64
C HIS A 37 33.06 -41.55 -6.53
N GLU A 38 34.21 -40.86 -6.57
CA GLU A 38 34.55 -39.79 -5.64
C GLU A 38 33.62 -38.58 -5.82
N TRP A 39 33.26 -38.27 -7.08
CA TRP A 39 32.24 -37.27 -7.41
C TRP A 39 30.88 -37.63 -6.81
N LEU A 40 30.46 -38.89 -6.93
CA LEU A 40 29.17 -39.35 -6.39
C LEU A 40 29.14 -39.26 -4.86
N VAL A 41 30.19 -39.77 -4.19
CA VAL A 41 30.30 -39.68 -2.72
C VAL A 41 30.30 -38.22 -2.27
N GLY A 42 31.09 -37.38 -2.93
CA GLY A 42 31.17 -35.96 -2.63
C GLY A 42 29.84 -35.22 -2.80
N ALA A 43 29.09 -35.51 -3.88
CA ALA A 43 27.76 -34.95 -4.10
C ALA A 43 26.76 -35.39 -3.04
N ILE A 44 26.75 -36.68 -2.67
CA ILE A 44 25.88 -37.21 -1.60
C ILE A 44 26.20 -36.52 -0.27
N VAL A 45 27.48 -36.43 0.10
CA VAL A 45 27.91 -35.76 1.34
C VAL A 45 27.51 -34.29 1.32
N SER A 46 27.66 -33.59 0.19
CA SER A 46 27.24 -32.19 0.03
C SER A 46 25.73 -32.01 0.28
N VAL A 47 24.89 -32.89 -0.27
CA VAL A 47 23.44 -32.88 -0.06
C VAL A 47 23.10 -33.16 1.41
N VAL A 48 23.73 -34.16 2.03
CA VAL A 48 23.51 -34.51 3.44
C VAL A 48 23.88 -33.33 4.36
N VAL A 49 25.06 -32.72 4.17
CA VAL A 49 25.47 -31.54 4.94
C VAL A 49 24.52 -30.38 4.73
N HIS A 50 24.06 -30.15 3.50
CA HIS A 50 23.09 -29.11 3.21
C HIS A 50 21.76 -29.33 3.96
N LEU A 51 21.19 -30.53 3.93
CA LEU A 51 19.95 -30.83 4.64
C LEU A 51 20.10 -30.73 6.17
N LEU A 52 21.23 -31.17 6.72
CA LEU A 52 21.53 -31.03 8.15
C LEU A 52 21.62 -29.56 8.57
N LEU A 53 22.35 -28.75 7.81
CA LEU A 53 22.52 -27.33 8.10
C LEU A 53 21.24 -26.53 7.87
N LEU A 54 20.33 -26.95 6.99
CA LEU A 54 19.01 -26.34 6.85
C LEU A 54 18.24 -26.35 8.18
N GLY A 55 18.23 -27.49 8.88
CA GLY A 55 17.54 -27.61 10.17
C GLY A 55 18.10 -26.64 11.22
N ALA A 56 19.43 -26.57 11.34
CA ALA A 56 20.12 -25.64 12.23
C ALA A 56 19.88 -24.18 11.83
N PHE A 57 19.97 -23.87 10.54
CA PHE A 57 19.76 -22.52 9.99
C PHE A 57 18.36 -21.99 10.30
N LEU A 58 17.32 -22.82 10.09
CA LEU A 58 15.94 -22.45 10.42
C LEU A 58 15.70 -22.38 11.93
N ALA A 59 16.33 -23.24 12.74
CA ALA A 59 16.25 -23.17 14.19
C ALA A 59 16.85 -21.86 14.72
N ILE A 60 18.01 -21.46 14.21
CA ILE A 60 18.64 -20.17 14.54
C ILE A 60 17.76 -19.00 14.10
N GLY A 61 17.13 -19.08 12.92
CA GLY A 61 16.14 -18.09 12.50
C GLY A 61 15.00 -17.92 13.52
N ARG A 62 14.50 -19.00 14.13
CA ARG A 62 13.50 -18.89 15.21
C ARG A 62 14.06 -18.22 16.46
N VAL A 63 15.29 -18.53 16.84
CA VAL A 63 15.97 -17.88 17.98
C VAL A 63 16.17 -16.38 17.70
N GLU A 64 16.55 -16.02 16.48
CA GLU A 64 16.73 -14.64 16.04
C GLU A 64 15.45 -13.80 16.24
N VAL A 65 14.29 -14.35 15.86
CA VAL A 65 12.99 -13.72 16.09
C VAL A 65 12.72 -13.53 17.59
N ALA A 66 13.07 -14.51 18.43
CA ALA A 66 12.87 -14.44 19.87
C ALA A 66 13.74 -13.36 20.55
N VAL A 67 14.97 -13.13 20.05
CA VAL A 67 15.90 -12.14 20.60
C VAL A 67 15.84 -10.77 19.92
N ALA A 68 14.90 -10.57 19.01
CA ALA A 68 14.85 -9.36 18.19
C ALA A 68 14.63 -8.04 18.96
N GLY A 69 14.07 -8.10 20.17
CA GLY A 69 14.00 -6.96 21.08
C GLY A 69 15.36 -6.53 21.68
N ARG A 70 16.43 -7.29 21.44
CA ARG A 70 17.79 -7.07 21.95
C ARG A 70 18.78 -6.93 20.78
N PRO A 71 18.99 -5.73 20.23
CA PRO A 71 19.72 -5.54 18.98
C PRO A 71 21.17 -6.04 19.04
N ALA A 72 21.87 -5.80 20.15
CA ALA A 72 23.23 -6.30 20.34
C ALA A 72 23.31 -7.83 20.33
N LEU A 73 22.39 -8.51 21.03
CA LEU A 73 22.34 -9.97 21.08
C LEU A 73 22.00 -10.56 19.71
N ARG A 74 21.05 -9.94 18.99
CA ARG A 74 20.71 -10.33 17.62
C ARG A 74 21.90 -10.19 16.67
N TRP A 75 22.65 -9.10 16.76
CA TRP A 75 23.83 -8.88 15.92
C TRP A 75 24.91 -9.94 16.18
N TRP A 76 25.22 -10.21 17.45
CA TRP A 76 26.15 -11.26 17.83
C TRP A 76 25.68 -12.66 17.40
N LEU A 77 24.38 -12.94 17.50
CA LEU A 77 23.81 -14.20 17.01
C LEU A 77 24.01 -14.36 15.50
N VAL A 78 23.73 -13.32 14.71
CA VAL A 78 23.87 -13.34 13.25
C VAL A 78 25.34 -13.51 12.84
N VAL A 79 26.23 -12.65 13.35
CA VAL A 79 27.67 -12.72 13.04
C VAL A 79 28.27 -14.03 13.52
N GLY A 80 27.94 -14.46 14.74
CA GLY A 80 28.39 -15.72 15.32
C GLY A 80 27.94 -16.94 14.51
N THR A 81 26.70 -16.93 14.04
CA THR A 81 26.15 -18.02 13.21
C THR A 81 26.77 -18.04 11.82
N LEU A 82 26.97 -16.88 11.18
CA LEU A 82 27.67 -16.80 9.91
C LEU A 82 29.11 -17.30 10.03
N GLY A 83 29.83 -16.94 11.10
CA GLY A 83 31.16 -17.46 11.39
C GLY A 83 31.16 -18.97 11.64
N ALA A 84 30.23 -19.47 12.46
CA ALA A 84 30.10 -20.89 12.75
C ALA A 84 29.75 -21.72 11.50
N LEU A 85 28.90 -21.21 10.61
CA LEU A 85 28.58 -21.87 9.34
C LEU A 85 29.77 -21.80 8.37
N ALA A 86 30.47 -20.67 8.30
CA ALA A 86 31.62 -20.49 7.43
C ALA A 86 32.75 -21.49 7.72
N VAL A 87 33.00 -21.74 9.02
CA VAL A 87 34.04 -22.67 9.50
C VAL A 87 33.52 -24.11 9.63
N GLY A 88 32.34 -24.28 10.21
CA GLY A 88 31.76 -25.59 10.53
C GLY A 88 31.36 -26.37 9.28
N ARG A 89 30.87 -25.70 8.24
CA ARG A 89 30.44 -26.39 7.01
C ARG A 89 31.60 -27.10 6.28
N PRO A 90 32.76 -26.46 5.99
CA PRO A 90 33.91 -27.15 5.43
C PRO A 90 34.41 -28.30 6.31
N LEU A 91 34.42 -28.12 7.63
CA LEU A 91 34.82 -29.16 8.57
C LEU A 91 33.90 -30.38 8.51
N LEU A 92 32.59 -30.16 8.45
CA LEU A 92 31.59 -31.23 8.32
C LEU A 92 31.73 -31.97 6.99
N LEU A 93 31.91 -31.25 5.88
CA LEU A 93 32.16 -31.86 4.57
C LEU A 93 33.42 -32.73 4.60
N THR A 94 34.53 -32.16 5.07
CA THR A 94 35.82 -32.86 5.17
C THR A 94 35.70 -34.12 6.03
N SER A 95 35.05 -34.02 7.18
CA SER A 95 34.91 -35.13 8.13
C SER A 95 34.05 -36.26 7.55
N LEU A 96 32.91 -35.92 6.94
CA LEU A 96 32.02 -36.91 6.33
C LEU A 96 32.62 -37.55 5.07
N GLN A 97 33.38 -36.80 4.27
CA GLN A 97 34.12 -37.34 3.13
C GLN A 97 35.17 -38.36 3.59
N ARG A 98 35.96 -38.03 4.63
CA ARG A 98 36.94 -38.94 5.22
C ARG A 98 36.32 -40.19 5.81
N LEU A 99 35.16 -40.06 6.46
CA LEU A 99 34.38 -41.22 6.93
C LEU A 99 33.88 -42.09 5.78
N GLY A 100 33.58 -41.48 4.62
CA GLY A 100 33.27 -42.17 3.38
C GLY A 100 34.48 -42.73 2.63
N GLY A 101 35.70 -42.60 3.19
CA GLY A 101 36.93 -43.14 2.60
C GLY A 101 37.53 -42.29 1.47
N VAL A 102 37.12 -41.03 1.31
CA VAL A 102 37.61 -40.16 0.23
C VAL A 102 38.17 -38.86 0.82
N ASP A 103 39.31 -38.38 0.31
CA ASP A 103 39.88 -37.07 0.68
C ASP A 103 39.77 -36.09 -0.49
N LEU A 104 38.66 -35.34 -0.51
CA LEU A 104 38.29 -34.43 -1.61
C LEU A 104 38.64 -32.96 -1.34
N VAL A 105 39.31 -32.70 -0.22
CA VAL A 105 39.53 -31.34 0.28
C VAL A 105 40.88 -30.85 -0.21
N SER A 106 40.86 -29.79 -1.02
CA SER A 106 42.08 -29.18 -1.54
C SER A 106 42.90 -28.50 -0.44
N SER A 107 44.18 -28.27 -0.73
CA SER A 107 45.17 -27.57 0.11
C SER A 107 44.77 -26.16 0.55
N TYR A 108 43.66 -25.61 0.03
CA TYR A 108 43.20 -24.24 0.24
C TYR A 108 42.01 -24.14 1.20
N PHE A 109 42.09 -24.83 2.34
CA PHE A 109 41.02 -24.88 3.35
C PHE A 109 40.61 -23.48 3.86
N LEU A 110 41.58 -22.58 4.09
CA LEU A 110 41.30 -21.21 4.54
C LEU A 110 40.51 -20.41 3.49
N ALA A 111 40.83 -20.57 2.21
CA ALA A 111 40.11 -19.89 1.12
C ALA A 111 38.64 -20.33 1.07
N ARG A 112 38.34 -21.60 1.33
CA ARG A 112 36.96 -22.11 1.41
C ARG A 112 36.17 -21.50 2.58
N ILE A 113 36.80 -21.30 3.73
CA ILE A 113 36.15 -20.64 4.89
C ILE A 113 35.80 -19.19 4.53
N VAL A 114 36.75 -18.45 3.97
CA VAL A 114 36.56 -17.05 3.57
C VAL A 114 35.44 -16.96 2.53
N LEU A 115 35.47 -17.82 1.52
CA LEU A 115 34.47 -17.84 0.45
C LEU A 115 33.08 -18.18 0.96
N ASN A 116 32.96 -19.20 1.83
CA ASN A 116 31.70 -19.52 2.50
C ASN A 116 31.15 -18.31 3.26
N PHE A 117 31.99 -17.63 4.04
CA PHE A 117 31.56 -16.49 4.84
C PHE A 117 30.97 -15.39 3.95
N PHE A 118 31.69 -15.00 2.90
CA PHE A 118 31.24 -13.95 1.99
C PHE A 118 29.93 -14.31 1.31
N VAL A 119 29.79 -15.54 0.80
CA VAL A 119 28.56 -15.92 0.10
C VAL A 119 27.38 -16.06 1.06
N LEU A 120 27.58 -16.65 2.23
CA LEU A 120 26.54 -16.71 3.27
C LEU A 120 26.11 -15.31 3.68
N ALA A 121 27.05 -14.40 3.96
CA ALA A 121 26.77 -13.04 4.38
C ALA A 121 26.03 -12.24 3.29
N ILE A 122 26.51 -12.28 2.04
CA ILE A 122 25.90 -11.54 0.93
C ILE A 122 24.49 -12.06 0.62
N ALA A 123 24.31 -13.38 0.50
CA ALA A 123 23.01 -13.96 0.16
C ALA A 123 21.98 -13.74 1.28
N THR A 124 22.38 -13.89 2.55
CA THR A 124 21.48 -13.64 3.69
C THR A 124 21.13 -12.17 3.82
N LEU A 125 22.09 -11.26 3.65
CA LEU A 125 21.85 -9.81 3.67
C LEU A 125 20.91 -9.38 2.54
N LEU A 126 21.19 -9.80 1.31
CA LEU A 126 20.37 -9.46 0.15
C LEU A 126 18.93 -9.93 0.34
N MET A 127 18.77 -11.19 0.78
CA MET A 127 17.44 -11.75 1.02
C MET A 127 16.75 -11.06 2.20
N TYR A 128 17.47 -10.70 3.24
CA TYR A 128 16.91 -9.95 4.36
C TYR A 128 16.37 -8.58 3.91
N VAL A 129 17.19 -7.79 3.20
CA VAL A 129 16.80 -6.47 2.67
C VAL A 129 15.56 -6.60 1.77
N LEU A 130 15.53 -7.61 0.93
CA LEU A 130 14.45 -7.82 -0.01
C LEU A 130 13.15 -8.26 0.68
N LEU A 131 13.22 -9.16 1.66
CA LEU A 131 12.06 -9.53 2.49
C LEU A 131 11.55 -8.33 3.31
N GLU A 132 12.44 -7.46 3.76
CA GLU A 132 12.12 -6.23 4.49
C GLU A 132 11.35 -5.25 3.58
N VAL A 133 11.85 -4.97 2.37
CA VAL A 133 11.17 -4.12 1.38
C VAL A 133 9.76 -4.64 1.07
N VAL A 134 9.64 -5.94 0.79
CA VAL A 134 8.35 -6.58 0.52
C VAL A 134 7.37 -6.42 1.69
N GLN A 135 7.86 -6.48 2.94
CA GLN A 135 7.00 -6.27 4.10
C GLN A 135 6.57 -4.83 4.27
N ARG A 136 7.47 -3.87 4.10
CA ARG A 136 7.11 -2.45 4.18
C ARG A 136 5.99 -2.13 3.21
N ASN A 137 6.05 -2.67 1.99
CA ASN A 137 4.99 -2.49 1.00
C ASN A 137 3.67 -3.18 1.42
N ILE A 138 3.73 -4.39 1.99
CA ILE A 138 2.53 -5.07 2.51
C ILE A 138 1.90 -4.29 3.67
N ASP A 139 2.73 -3.80 4.60
CA ASP A 139 2.28 -3.01 5.76
C ASP A 139 1.69 -1.67 5.31
N GLY A 140 2.31 -0.99 4.34
CA GLY A 140 1.78 0.24 3.72
C GLY A 140 0.43 0.00 3.05
N ARG A 141 0.30 -1.08 2.26
CA ARG A 141 -1.00 -1.47 1.67
C ARG A 141 -2.07 -1.72 2.73
N ARG A 142 -1.71 -2.40 3.82
CA ARG A 142 -2.64 -2.68 4.92
C ARG A 142 -3.17 -1.38 5.54
N ARG A 143 -2.31 -0.38 5.72
CA ARG A 143 -2.71 0.95 6.20
C ARG A 143 -3.66 1.62 5.21
N LEU A 144 -3.34 1.61 3.92
CA LEU A 144 -4.22 2.18 2.88
C LEU A 144 -5.61 1.52 2.86
N LEU A 145 -5.70 0.20 3.04
CA LEU A 145 -6.99 -0.49 3.12
C LEU A 145 -7.81 -0.07 4.34
N LEU A 146 -7.17 0.13 5.50
CA LEU A 146 -7.85 0.63 6.71
C LEU A 146 -8.35 2.07 6.51
N VAL A 147 -7.58 2.92 5.82
CA VAL A 147 -8.01 4.28 5.47
C VAL A 147 -9.19 4.23 4.51
N LEU A 148 -9.12 3.38 3.48
CA LEU A 148 -10.22 3.21 2.52
C LEU A 148 -11.53 2.81 3.21
N GLU A 149 -11.49 1.78 4.05
CA GLU A 149 -12.66 1.29 4.79
C GLU A 149 -13.30 2.40 5.63
N ARG A 150 -12.49 3.21 6.32
CA ARG A 150 -12.97 4.35 7.11
C ARG A 150 -13.55 5.47 6.25
N LEU A 151 -12.92 5.81 5.12
CA LEU A 151 -13.44 6.84 4.21
C LEU A 151 -14.77 6.41 3.56
N GLU A 152 -14.90 5.13 3.23
CA GLU A 152 -16.17 4.59 2.70
C GLU A 152 -17.26 4.58 3.76
N GLN A 153 -16.93 4.25 5.01
CA GLN A 153 -17.86 4.36 6.13
C GLN A 153 -18.29 5.82 6.37
N GLN A 154 -17.34 6.77 6.41
CA GLN A 154 -17.65 8.19 6.54
C GLN A 154 -18.54 8.73 5.41
N ALA A 155 -18.32 8.29 4.18
CA ALA A 155 -19.17 8.67 3.05
C ALA A 155 -20.58 8.12 3.22
N ALA A 156 -20.72 6.84 3.60
CA ALA A 156 -22.03 6.21 3.82
C ALA A 156 -22.78 6.86 4.99
N ASP A 157 -22.09 7.19 6.08
CA ASP A 157 -22.68 7.87 7.24
C ASP A 157 -23.14 9.28 6.87
N ALA A 158 -22.33 10.05 6.13
CA ALA A 158 -22.71 11.38 5.66
C ALA A 158 -23.89 11.36 4.68
N GLU A 159 -23.93 10.39 3.75
CA GLU A 159 -25.05 10.18 2.85
C GLU A 159 -26.33 9.80 3.62
N GLY A 160 -26.23 8.87 4.58
CA GLY A 160 -27.36 8.46 5.42
C GLY A 160 -27.85 9.55 6.38
N VAL A 161 -26.99 10.46 6.84
CA VAL A 161 -27.40 11.68 7.56
C VAL A 161 -28.12 12.63 6.61
N ALA A 162 -27.60 12.87 5.40
CA ALA A 162 -28.24 13.77 4.43
C ALA A 162 -29.65 13.28 4.03
N GLU A 163 -29.83 11.97 3.83
CA GLU A 163 -31.14 11.38 3.57
C GLU A 163 -32.09 11.56 4.76
N ARG A 164 -31.61 11.33 5.99
CA ARG A 164 -32.41 11.57 7.21
C ARG A 164 -32.81 13.03 7.36
N VAL A 165 -31.89 13.97 7.17
CA VAL A 165 -32.19 15.42 7.23
C VAL A 165 -33.24 15.81 6.18
N ALA A 166 -33.20 15.22 4.98
CA ALA A 166 -34.21 15.47 3.96
C ALA A 166 -35.60 14.90 4.34
N ASP A 167 -35.64 13.70 4.92
CA ASP A 167 -36.86 13.07 5.40
C ASP A 167 -37.46 13.80 6.62
N ASP A 168 -36.62 14.18 7.57
CA ASP A 168 -36.99 14.91 8.78
C ASP A 168 -37.43 16.34 8.41
N PHE A 169 -36.82 16.97 7.39
CA PHE A 169 -37.32 18.22 6.84
C PHE A 169 -38.77 18.09 6.32
N GLN A 170 -39.13 16.97 5.67
CA GLN A 170 -40.50 16.77 5.22
C GLN A 170 -41.48 16.60 6.38
N ARG A 171 -41.13 15.82 7.41
CA ARG A 171 -42.02 15.51 8.54
C ARG A 171 -42.08 16.61 9.60
N GLU A 172 -40.94 17.20 9.94
CA GLU A 172 -40.81 18.11 11.08
C GLU A 172 -40.92 19.59 10.69
N VAL A 173 -40.75 19.91 9.40
CA VAL A 173 -40.79 21.30 8.93
C VAL A 173 -41.98 21.55 8.02
N ARG A 174 -42.13 20.76 6.96
CA ARG A 174 -43.19 21.01 5.96
C ARG A 174 -44.58 20.77 6.52
N GLU A 175 -44.83 19.62 7.14
CA GLU A 175 -46.15 19.29 7.70
C GLU A 175 -46.60 20.28 8.78
N PRO A 176 -45.79 20.61 9.82
CA PRO A 176 -46.24 21.51 10.88
C PRO A 176 -46.47 22.95 10.43
N VAL A 177 -45.69 23.45 9.46
CA VAL A 177 -45.88 24.80 8.91
C VAL A 177 -47.16 24.87 8.08
N LEU A 178 -47.44 23.87 7.24
CA LEU A 178 -48.67 23.82 6.45
C LEU A 178 -49.90 23.57 7.33
N ASP A 179 -49.81 22.70 8.33
CA ASP A 179 -50.90 22.46 9.28
C ASP A 179 -51.22 23.70 10.12
N ALA A 180 -50.20 24.41 10.61
CA ALA A 180 -50.40 25.63 11.38
C ALA A 180 -51.05 26.74 10.55
N LEU A 181 -50.73 26.84 9.25
CA LEU A 181 -51.38 27.78 8.35
C LEU A 181 -52.78 27.33 7.94
N GLY A 182 -52.97 26.04 7.66
CA GLY A 182 -54.25 25.44 7.30
C GLY A 182 -55.28 25.51 8.43
N ALA A 183 -54.84 25.41 9.69
CA ALA A 183 -55.69 25.58 10.87
C ALA A 183 -56.32 26.98 10.98
N LEU A 184 -55.74 28.00 10.32
CA LEU A 184 -56.26 29.37 10.31
C LEU A 184 -57.39 29.56 9.29
N VAL A 185 -57.47 28.73 8.25
CA VAL A 185 -58.45 28.82 7.16
C VAL A 185 -59.91 28.70 7.65
N PRO A 186 -60.29 27.72 8.49
CA PRO A 186 -61.69 27.57 8.93
C PRO A 186 -62.13 28.56 10.03
N LEU A 187 -61.25 29.41 10.55
CA LEU A 187 -61.52 30.27 11.72
C LEU A 187 -62.18 31.62 11.39
N ASP A 188 -62.31 31.98 10.11
CA ASP A 188 -62.93 33.24 9.63
C ASP A 188 -62.49 34.48 10.43
N LEU A 189 -61.18 34.60 10.65
CA LEU A 189 -60.57 35.60 11.52
C LEU A 189 -60.63 37.00 10.90
N SER A 190 -60.81 38.03 11.75
CA SER A 190 -60.65 39.41 11.29
C SER A 190 -59.21 39.69 10.82
N PRO A 191 -58.97 40.65 9.91
CA PRO A 191 -57.62 40.95 9.40
C PRO A 191 -56.58 41.21 10.50
N GLU A 192 -56.99 41.85 11.59
CA GLU A 192 -56.14 42.13 12.75
C GLU A 192 -55.86 40.90 13.60
N GLN A 193 -56.81 39.97 13.71
CA GLN A 193 -56.62 38.67 14.36
C GLN A 193 -55.70 37.78 13.52
N LEU A 194 -55.95 37.69 12.22
CA LEU A 194 -55.13 36.92 11.28
C LEU A 194 -53.68 37.43 11.25
N ALA A 195 -53.46 38.74 11.25
CA ALA A 195 -52.11 39.30 11.32
C ALA A 195 -51.35 38.90 12.59
N ARG A 196 -52.04 38.86 13.75
CA ARG A 196 -51.43 38.42 15.02
C ARG A 196 -51.11 36.93 15.00
N GLU A 197 -52.00 36.10 14.47
CA GLU A 197 -51.77 34.66 14.34
C GLU A 197 -50.61 34.36 13.39
N LEU A 198 -50.52 35.02 12.22
CA LEU A 198 -49.37 34.85 11.30
C LEU A 198 -48.04 35.28 11.95
N GLN A 199 -48.05 36.35 12.75
CA GLN A 199 -46.88 36.80 13.48
C GLN A 199 -46.50 35.83 14.61
N TRP A 200 -47.49 35.23 15.27
CA TRP A 200 -47.29 34.18 16.25
C TRP A 200 -46.73 32.91 15.59
N THR A 201 -47.31 32.43 14.50
CA THR A 201 -46.82 31.27 13.73
C THR A 201 -45.38 31.46 13.26
N ALA A 202 -45.02 32.67 12.79
CA ALA A 202 -43.65 33.00 12.43
C ALA A 202 -42.67 32.91 13.63
N GLN A 203 -43.09 33.30 14.83
CA GLN A 203 -42.24 33.35 16.02
C GLN A 203 -42.22 32.06 16.83
N ALA A 204 -43.34 31.34 16.89
CA ALA A 204 -43.57 30.18 17.74
C ALA A 204 -43.39 28.85 17.00
N VAL A 205 -43.56 28.84 15.66
CA VAL A 205 -43.42 27.63 14.84
C VAL A 205 -42.19 27.74 13.94
N VAL A 206 -42.12 28.74 13.07
CA VAL A 206 -41.06 28.81 12.04
C VAL A 206 -39.69 29.14 12.61
N ARG A 207 -39.61 30.07 13.58
CA ARG A 207 -38.32 30.49 14.17
C ARG A 207 -37.60 29.39 14.97
N PRO A 208 -38.27 28.62 15.86
CA PRO A 208 -37.62 27.49 16.55
C PRO A 208 -37.13 26.42 15.58
N ILE A 209 -37.96 26.05 14.60
CA ILE A 209 -37.63 25.05 13.58
C ILE A 209 -36.44 25.51 12.73
N SER A 210 -36.40 26.79 12.34
CA SER A 210 -35.25 27.39 11.64
C SER A 210 -33.95 27.36 12.46
N HIS A 211 -34.03 27.50 13.79
CA HIS A 211 -32.85 27.44 14.66
C HIS A 211 -32.38 26.00 14.92
N GLN A 212 -33.30 25.04 14.99
CA GLN A 212 -32.98 23.62 15.06
C GLN A 212 -32.27 23.16 13.79
N ALA A 213 -32.81 23.49 12.61
CA ALA A 213 -32.22 23.16 11.32
C ALA A 213 -30.85 23.81 11.04
N ALA A 214 -30.55 24.96 11.69
CA ALA A 214 -29.32 25.72 11.48
C ALA A 214 -28.22 25.48 12.52
N GLY A 215 -28.56 25.04 13.73
CA GLY A 215 -27.67 25.21 14.89
C GLY A 215 -27.32 23.97 15.70
N ALA A 216 -28.29 23.10 16.00
CA ALA A 216 -28.07 22.01 16.96
C ALA A 216 -27.79 20.68 16.25
N GLU A 217 -28.65 20.27 15.33
CA GLU A 217 -28.51 18.97 14.66
C GLU A 217 -27.44 18.95 13.59
N LEU A 218 -27.14 20.06 12.89
CA LEU A 218 -26.03 20.09 11.94
C LEU A 218 -24.68 20.04 12.66
N ALA A 219 -24.54 20.74 13.79
CA ALA A 219 -23.34 20.72 14.59
C ALA A 219 -23.15 19.36 15.26
N GLU A 220 -24.22 18.77 15.80
CA GLU A 220 -24.22 17.44 16.43
C GLU A 220 -24.08 16.31 15.41
N ALA A 221 -24.68 16.40 14.22
CA ALA A 221 -24.49 15.42 13.14
C ALA A 221 -23.12 15.56 12.45
N LEU A 222 -22.57 16.78 12.33
CA LEU A 222 -21.19 16.97 11.90
C LEU A 222 -20.19 16.53 12.97
N ASP A 223 -20.50 16.67 14.27
CA ASP A 223 -19.70 16.12 15.37
C ASP A 223 -19.82 14.58 15.47
N ASP A 224 -20.99 13.99 15.21
CA ASP A 224 -21.18 12.53 15.12
C ASP A 224 -20.44 11.94 13.92
N VAL A 225 -20.35 12.67 12.80
CA VAL A 225 -19.52 12.31 11.64
C VAL A 225 -18.04 12.63 11.88
N ARG A 226 -17.75 13.56 12.80
CA ARG A 226 -16.38 13.88 13.24
C ARG A 226 -15.92 12.80 14.19
N ILE A 227 -15.43 11.71 13.60
CA ILE A 227 -14.66 10.70 14.32
C ILE A 227 -13.54 11.43 15.05
N ASP A 228 -13.62 11.43 16.38
CA ASP A 228 -12.61 11.94 17.27
C ASP A 228 -11.27 11.34 16.82
N PRO A 229 -10.23 12.12 16.52
CA PRO A 229 -8.92 11.62 16.14
C PRO A 229 -8.20 10.97 17.34
N ASP A 230 -8.95 10.53 18.35
CA ASP A 230 -8.40 9.70 19.40
C ASP A 230 -7.83 8.45 18.69
N PRO A 231 -6.55 8.12 18.89
CA PRO A 231 -5.97 6.87 18.44
C PRO A 231 -6.56 5.72 19.29
N GLY A 232 -7.89 5.62 19.32
CA GLY A 232 -8.64 4.48 19.78
C GLY A 232 -8.06 3.26 19.11
N GLU A 233 -7.71 2.30 19.95
CA GLU A 233 -6.93 1.11 19.62
C GLU A 233 -7.18 0.64 18.18
N PRO A 234 -6.12 0.33 17.41
CA PRO A 234 -6.27 -0.11 16.02
C PRO A 234 -7.34 -1.19 16.00
N ALA A 235 -8.48 -0.90 15.35
CA ALA A 235 -9.66 -1.72 15.41
C ALA A 235 -9.23 -3.19 15.23
N THR A 236 -9.27 -3.95 16.33
CA THR A 236 -8.92 -5.38 16.35
C THR A 236 -10.04 -6.21 15.73
N GLY A 237 -10.87 -5.58 14.90
CA GLY A 237 -11.82 -6.25 14.04
C GLY A 237 -11.08 -7.25 13.16
N PRO A 238 -11.59 -8.48 13.03
CA PRO A 238 -10.98 -9.46 12.17
C PRO A 238 -11.11 -8.97 10.72
N VAL A 239 -9.99 -8.47 10.16
CA VAL A 239 -9.83 -8.28 8.72
C VAL A 239 -10.41 -9.52 8.01
N PRO A 240 -11.27 -9.36 6.99
CA PRO A 240 -11.88 -10.48 6.28
C PRO A 240 -10.81 -11.53 5.95
N ALA A 241 -11.05 -12.77 6.35
CA ALA A 241 -10.09 -13.87 6.24
C ALA A 241 -9.58 -14.10 4.79
N ALA A 242 -10.31 -13.57 3.81
CA ALA A 242 -9.98 -13.63 2.38
C ALA A 242 -8.67 -12.93 1.99
N GLU A 243 -8.18 -11.95 2.76
CA GLU A 243 -7.05 -11.11 2.34
C GLU A 243 -5.85 -11.09 3.30
N ARG A 244 -5.67 -12.16 4.10
CA ARG A 244 -4.36 -12.42 4.69
C ARG A 244 -3.37 -12.74 3.56
N LEU A 245 -2.70 -11.71 3.03
CA LEU A 245 -1.46 -11.80 2.24
C LEU A 245 -0.41 -12.51 3.09
N THR A 246 -0.54 -13.82 3.15
CA THR A 246 0.45 -14.70 3.74
C THR A 246 1.67 -14.67 2.84
N LEU A 247 2.86 -14.98 3.35
CA LEU A 247 4.05 -15.23 2.51
C LEU A 247 3.78 -16.21 1.34
N ARG A 248 2.70 -16.99 1.42
CA ARG A 248 2.15 -17.84 0.37
C ARG A 248 1.60 -17.08 -0.86
N SER A 249 1.12 -15.85 -0.71
CA SER A 249 0.66 -15.01 -1.84
C SER A 249 1.83 -14.42 -2.63
N LEU A 250 2.99 -14.18 -1.98
CA LEU A 250 4.25 -13.86 -2.67
C LEU A 250 4.77 -15.03 -3.51
N LEU A 251 4.38 -16.24 -3.13
CA LEU A 251 4.77 -17.48 -3.77
C LEU A 251 3.90 -17.88 -4.97
N GLN A 252 2.80 -17.17 -5.19
CA GLN A 252 1.91 -17.37 -6.31
C GLN A 252 1.64 -16.04 -6.99
N PRO A 253 2.69 -15.37 -7.53
CA PRO A 253 2.45 -14.21 -8.36
C PRO A 253 1.50 -14.63 -9.48
N SER A 254 0.48 -13.79 -9.71
CA SER A 254 -0.54 -14.04 -10.73
C SER A 254 0.08 -14.13 -12.13
N ARG A 255 1.27 -13.54 -12.30
CA ARG A 255 2.11 -13.67 -13.50
C ARG A 255 3.59 -13.52 -13.13
N VAL A 256 4.43 -14.45 -13.58
CA VAL A 256 5.90 -14.36 -13.40
C VAL A 256 6.50 -13.72 -14.64
N THR A 257 7.40 -12.76 -14.42
CA THR A 257 8.22 -12.10 -15.44
C THR A 257 9.69 -12.40 -15.22
N ALA A 258 10.49 -12.37 -16.29
CA ALA A 258 11.94 -12.49 -16.18
C ALA A 258 12.54 -11.37 -15.34
N ALA A 259 13.50 -11.73 -14.48
CA ALA A 259 14.20 -10.79 -13.61
C ALA A 259 14.99 -9.74 -14.41
N PRO A 260 15.28 -8.56 -13.81
CA PRO A 260 16.12 -7.55 -14.44
C PRO A 260 17.52 -8.12 -14.78
N ALA A 261 17.96 -7.94 -16.02
CA ALA A 261 19.22 -8.53 -16.51
C ALA A 261 20.45 -8.10 -15.71
N TRP A 262 20.48 -6.84 -15.25
CA TRP A 262 21.60 -6.29 -14.49
C TRP A 262 21.77 -6.97 -13.12
N ILE A 263 20.67 -7.21 -12.38
CA ILE A 263 20.76 -7.77 -11.02
C ILE A 263 21.05 -9.27 -11.04
N THR A 264 20.42 -10.01 -11.98
CA THR A 264 20.73 -11.44 -12.20
C THR A 264 22.20 -11.63 -12.58
N THR A 265 22.70 -10.78 -13.48
CA THR A 265 24.10 -10.81 -13.91
C THR A 265 25.03 -10.46 -12.76
N LEU A 266 24.80 -9.33 -12.08
CA LEU A 266 25.63 -8.88 -10.96
C LEU A 266 25.73 -9.97 -9.88
N LEU A 267 24.59 -10.53 -9.45
CA LEU A 267 24.57 -11.52 -8.38
C LEU A 267 25.26 -12.82 -8.79
N SER A 268 25.02 -13.28 -10.03
CA SER A 268 25.66 -14.48 -10.55
C SER A 268 27.17 -14.30 -10.71
N MET A 269 27.61 -13.14 -11.20
CA MET A 269 29.04 -12.85 -11.37
C MET A 269 29.75 -12.67 -10.05
N LEU A 270 29.13 -11.99 -9.07
CA LEU A 270 29.67 -11.85 -7.73
C LEU A 270 29.88 -13.22 -7.07
N LEU A 271 28.95 -14.15 -7.30
CA LEU A 271 29.00 -15.51 -6.78
C LEU A 271 30.09 -16.37 -7.46
N LEU A 272 30.28 -16.19 -8.78
CA LEU A 272 31.23 -16.94 -9.60
C LEU A 272 32.65 -16.33 -9.60
N MET A 273 32.82 -15.07 -9.21
CA MET A 273 34.10 -14.38 -9.25
C MET A 273 35.20 -15.11 -8.46
N PRO A 274 35.00 -15.49 -7.17
CA PRO A 274 36.08 -16.11 -6.41
C PRO A 274 36.60 -17.44 -6.99
N PRO A 275 35.75 -18.42 -7.38
CA PRO A 275 36.25 -19.66 -7.99
C PRO A 275 36.94 -19.40 -9.34
N VAL A 276 36.43 -18.46 -10.15
CA VAL A 276 37.04 -18.12 -11.46
C VAL A 276 38.43 -17.51 -11.29
N VAL A 277 38.58 -16.55 -10.38
CA VAL A 277 39.89 -15.91 -10.08
C VAL A 277 40.87 -16.94 -9.52
N ASN A 278 40.39 -17.87 -8.70
CA ASN A 278 41.23 -18.95 -8.15
C ASN A 278 41.70 -19.94 -9.23
N LEU A 279 40.84 -20.27 -10.20
CA LEU A 279 41.15 -21.23 -11.26
C LEU A 279 42.04 -20.66 -12.37
N HIS A 280 41.83 -19.39 -12.76
CA HIS A 280 42.48 -18.79 -13.93
C HIS A 280 43.52 -17.71 -13.58
N GLY A 281 43.68 -17.38 -12.30
CA GLY A 281 44.45 -16.23 -11.86
C GLY A 281 43.73 -14.90 -12.12
N LEU A 282 44.28 -13.80 -11.61
CA LEU A 282 43.62 -12.49 -11.62
C LEU A 282 43.38 -11.97 -13.05
N GLY A 283 44.41 -11.94 -13.91
CA GLY A 283 44.32 -11.32 -15.24
C GLY A 283 43.33 -12.04 -16.17
N LEU A 284 43.56 -13.33 -16.40
CA LEU A 284 42.66 -14.15 -17.24
C LEU A 284 41.28 -14.29 -16.60
N GLY A 285 41.21 -14.46 -15.27
CA GLY A 285 39.94 -14.51 -14.54
C GLY A 285 39.08 -13.27 -14.75
N LEU A 286 39.65 -12.06 -14.63
CA LEU A 286 38.91 -10.81 -14.86
C LEU A 286 38.44 -10.66 -16.32
N ALA A 287 39.25 -11.06 -17.30
CA ALA A 287 38.86 -11.05 -18.71
C ALA A 287 37.69 -12.01 -18.98
N LEU A 288 37.76 -13.24 -18.45
CA LEU A 288 36.68 -14.23 -18.57
C LEU A 288 35.40 -13.76 -17.85
N MET A 289 35.53 -13.15 -16.67
CA MET A 289 34.40 -12.56 -15.93
C MET A 289 33.73 -11.43 -16.73
N SER A 290 34.51 -10.60 -17.41
CA SER A 290 33.98 -9.52 -18.25
C SER A 290 33.18 -10.07 -19.43
N LEU A 291 33.71 -11.09 -20.12
CA LEU A 291 33.01 -11.76 -21.21
C LEU A 291 31.76 -12.50 -20.72
N ALA A 292 31.86 -13.22 -19.61
CA ALA A 292 30.74 -13.91 -18.97
C ALA A 292 29.65 -12.94 -18.50
N THR A 293 30.02 -11.75 -18.04
CA THR A 293 29.09 -10.66 -17.71
C THR A 293 28.31 -10.22 -18.95
N ALA A 294 28.99 -10.02 -20.08
CA ALA A 294 28.33 -9.66 -21.34
C ALA A 294 27.35 -10.75 -21.82
N VAL A 295 27.79 -12.01 -21.80
CA VAL A 295 26.94 -13.17 -22.16
C VAL A 295 25.74 -13.30 -21.23
N SER A 296 25.96 -13.16 -19.92
CA SER A 296 24.89 -13.19 -18.92
C SER A 296 23.87 -12.07 -19.13
N PHE A 297 24.35 -10.85 -19.35
CA PHE A 297 23.51 -9.68 -19.52
C PHE A 297 22.66 -9.77 -20.79
N LEU A 298 23.31 -10.06 -21.92
CA LEU A 298 22.63 -10.25 -23.21
C LEU A 298 21.68 -11.44 -23.18
N GLY A 299 22.13 -12.57 -22.63
CA GLY A 299 21.31 -13.77 -22.47
C GLY A 299 20.06 -13.50 -21.65
N THR A 300 20.20 -12.85 -20.48
CA THR A 300 19.03 -12.51 -19.64
C THR A 300 18.12 -11.50 -20.33
N LEU A 301 18.67 -10.56 -21.11
CA LEU A 301 17.86 -9.63 -21.90
C LEU A 301 17.04 -10.37 -22.97
N LEU A 302 17.62 -11.37 -23.63
CA LEU A 302 16.91 -12.24 -24.58
C LEU A 302 15.84 -13.09 -23.87
N VAL A 303 16.09 -13.58 -22.65
CA VAL A 303 15.08 -14.31 -21.86
C VAL A 303 13.82 -13.46 -21.64
N ARG A 304 13.95 -12.13 -21.52
CA ARG A 304 12.79 -11.22 -21.39
C ARG A 304 11.93 -11.14 -22.65
N LEU A 305 12.48 -11.48 -23.81
CA LEU A 305 11.76 -11.49 -25.09
C LEU A 305 10.99 -12.79 -25.30
N VAL A 306 11.28 -13.84 -24.51
CA VAL A 306 10.62 -15.14 -24.64
C VAL A 306 9.18 -15.03 -24.12
N PRO A 307 8.16 -15.32 -24.94
CA PRO A 307 6.78 -15.31 -24.49
C PRO A 307 6.56 -16.41 -23.45
N LEU A 308 6.12 -16.03 -22.25
CA LEU A 308 5.86 -16.96 -21.17
C LEU A 308 4.42 -17.50 -21.20
N PRO A 309 4.21 -18.79 -20.89
CA PRO A 309 2.87 -19.38 -20.80
C PRO A 309 2.05 -18.75 -19.67
N ARG A 310 0.72 -18.80 -19.79
CA ARG A 310 -0.21 -18.20 -18.81
C ARG A 310 -0.21 -18.90 -17.44
N ARG A 311 0.13 -20.19 -17.39
CA ARG A 311 0.17 -20.95 -16.13
C ARG A 311 1.48 -20.69 -15.40
N THR A 312 1.42 -20.19 -14.16
CA THR A 312 2.57 -19.80 -13.33
C THR A 312 3.65 -20.88 -13.25
N LEU A 313 3.28 -22.14 -12.99
CA LEU A 313 4.25 -23.25 -12.90
C LEU A 313 4.98 -23.48 -14.22
N LEU A 314 4.27 -23.40 -15.36
CA LEU A 314 4.88 -23.53 -16.68
C LEU A 314 5.77 -22.32 -17.00
N ALA A 315 5.40 -21.13 -16.55
CA ALA A 315 6.20 -19.92 -16.73
C ALA A 315 7.51 -20.00 -15.94
N ILE A 316 7.45 -20.48 -14.68
CA ILE A 316 8.63 -20.72 -13.85
C ILE A 316 9.53 -21.79 -14.50
N ALA A 317 8.96 -22.90 -14.97
CA ALA A 317 9.72 -23.94 -15.65
C ALA A 317 10.38 -23.42 -16.94
N ALA A 318 9.66 -22.65 -17.77
CA ALA A 318 10.19 -22.04 -18.99
C ALA A 318 11.31 -21.04 -18.69
N LEU A 319 11.12 -20.17 -17.68
CA LEU A 319 12.17 -19.26 -17.21
C LEU A 319 13.39 -20.02 -16.69
N GLY A 320 13.17 -21.10 -15.94
CA GLY A 320 14.23 -21.96 -15.44
C GLY A 320 15.03 -22.58 -16.58
N ALA A 321 14.36 -23.15 -17.58
CA ALA A 321 15.01 -23.69 -18.77
C ALA A 321 15.81 -22.62 -19.53
N ALA A 322 15.24 -21.43 -19.72
CA ALA A 322 15.89 -20.33 -20.42
C ALA A 322 17.15 -19.82 -19.67
N HIS A 323 17.06 -19.63 -18.35
CA HIS A 323 18.22 -19.27 -17.55
C HIS A 323 19.24 -20.41 -17.44
N LEU A 324 18.82 -21.68 -17.53
CA LEU A 324 19.74 -22.81 -17.59
C LEU A 324 20.59 -22.77 -18.87
N VAL A 325 20.00 -22.42 -20.01
CA VAL A 325 20.73 -22.21 -21.28
C VAL A 325 21.71 -21.04 -21.17
N VAL A 326 21.27 -19.90 -20.62
CA VAL A 326 22.16 -18.74 -20.40
C VAL A 326 23.30 -19.09 -19.45
N GLY A 327 22.98 -19.76 -18.34
CA GLY A 327 23.95 -20.22 -17.35
C GLY A 327 24.96 -21.19 -17.95
N ALA A 328 24.52 -22.12 -18.80
CA ALA A 328 25.42 -23.00 -19.54
C ALA A 328 26.38 -22.20 -20.44
N GLY A 329 25.88 -21.20 -21.17
CA GLY A 329 26.72 -20.30 -21.97
C GLY A 329 27.75 -19.52 -21.13
N VAL A 330 27.32 -18.97 -19.99
CA VAL A 330 28.19 -18.31 -19.02
C VAL A 330 29.30 -19.26 -18.54
N VAL A 331 28.95 -20.48 -18.16
CA VAL A 331 29.94 -21.45 -17.67
C VAL A 331 30.88 -21.90 -18.79
N VAL A 332 30.39 -22.08 -20.02
CA VAL A 332 31.26 -22.38 -21.18
C VAL A 332 32.29 -21.29 -21.40
N VAL A 333 31.93 -20.02 -21.22
CA VAL A 333 32.91 -18.91 -21.27
C VAL A 333 33.92 -19.04 -20.15
N LEU A 334 33.47 -19.26 -18.91
CA LEU A 334 34.33 -19.29 -17.74
C LEU A 334 35.28 -20.50 -17.73
N VAL A 335 34.82 -21.67 -18.15
CA VAL A 335 35.53 -22.95 -18.05
C VAL A 335 36.09 -23.41 -19.40
N GLY A 336 35.72 -22.75 -20.51
CA GLY A 336 36.16 -23.07 -21.87
C GLY A 336 37.68 -23.25 -22.04
N PRO A 337 38.55 -22.46 -21.37
CA PRO A 337 39.99 -22.69 -21.40
C PRO A 337 40.45 -24.04 -20.81
N LEU A 338 39.60 -24.71 -20.03
CA LEU A 338 39.83 -26.01 -19.38
C LEU A 338 39.15 -27.18 -20.13
N ALA A 339 38.70 -26.95 -21.39
CA ALA A 339 37.82 -27.82 -22.19
C ALA A 339 38.26 -29.30 -22.38
N VAL A 340 39.45 -29.68 -21.92
CA VAL A 340 40.02 -31.04 -22.06
C VAL A 340 39.91 -31.87 -20.77
N THR A 341 39.31 -31.34 -19.70
CA THR A 341 39.24 -32.02 -18.39
C THR A 341 37.84 -32.56 -18.06
N PRO A 342 37.71 -33.76 -17.46
CA PRO A 342 36.40 -34.33 -17.09
C PRO A 342 35.62 -33.48 -16.06
N ILE A 343 36.28 -32.50 -15.43
CA ILE A 343 35.68 -31.55 -14.47
C ILE A 343 34.67 -30.57 -15.12
N ILE A 344 34.68 -30.42 -16.44
CA ILE A 344 33.78 -29.48 -17.15
C ILE A 344 32.32 -29.88 -16.99
N GLY A 345 32.00 -31.18 -17.06
CA GLY A 345 30.62 -31.66 -16.92
C GLY A 345 30.03 -31.29 -15.57
N TYR A 346 30.87 -31.32 -14.52
CA TYR A 346 30.52 -30.87 -13.19
C TYR A 346 30.24 -29.36 -13.16
N TYR A 347 31.18 -28.53 -13.60
CA TYR A 347 30.98 -27.07 -13.59
C TYR A 347 29.82 -26.64 -14.49
N LEU A 348 29.64 -27.27 -15.65
CA LEU A 348 28.57 -26.97 -16.59
C LEU A 348 27.19 -27.27 -15.99
N GLY A 349 26.99 -28.48 -15.46
CA GLY A 349 25.70 -28.86 -14.87
C GLY A 349 25.34 -27.99 -13.67
N TYR A 350 26.30 -27.78 -12.77
CA TYR A 350 26.04 -27.09 -11.52
C TYR A 350 26.08 -25.57 -11.61
N GLY A 351 27.00 -25.00 -12.40
CA GLY A 351 27.04 -23.57 -12.65
C GLY A 351 25.81 -23.09 -13.43
N ALA A 352 25.34 -23.88 -14.40
CA ALA A 352 24.09 -23.59 -15.10
C ALA A 352 22.88 -23.68 -14.17
N LEU A 353 22.83 -24.70 -13.30
CA LEU A 353 21.75 -24.85 -12.30
C LEU A 353 21.76 -23.70 -11.27
N ALA A 354 22.94 -23.25 -10.85
CA ALA A 354 23.10 -22.13 -9.94
C ALA A 354 22.59 -20.82 -10.55
N TYR A 355 23.00 -20.55 -11.79
CA TYR A 355 22.50 -19.41 -12.55
C TYR A 355 20.98 -19.46 -12.73
N ALA A 356 20.44 -20.62 -13.11
CA ALA A 356 19.00 -20.82 -13.27
C ALA A 356 18.23 -20.56 -11.97
N THR A 357 18.74 -21.05 -10.84
CA THR A 357 18.10 -20.87 -9.54
C THR A 357 18.10 -19.39 -9.13
N VAL A 358 19.23 -18.69 -9.28
CA VAL A 358 19.31 -17.25 -9.01
C VAL A 358 18.31 -16.49 -9.88
N GLY A 359 18.26 -16.79 -11.18
CA GLY A 359 17.32 -16.18 -12.12
C GLY A 359 15.85 -16.42 -11.74
N ILE A 360 15.48 -17.65 -11.36
CA ILE A 360 14.12 -18.00 -10.93
C ILE A 360 13.75 -17.28 -9.63
N VAL A 361 14.63 -17.32 -8.63
CA VAL A 361 14.37 -16.70 -7.31
C VAL A 361 14.17 -15.19 -7.48
N LEU A 362 15.05 -14.52 -8.24
CA LEU A 362 14.91 -13.10 -8.53
C LEU A 362 13.67 -12.80 -9.37
N ALA A 363 13.32 -13.66 -10.34
CA ALA A 363 12.13 -13.48 -11.17
C ALA A 363 10.84 -13.56 -10.34
N VAL A 364 10.73 -14.55 -9.44
CA VAL A 364 9.57 -14.70 -8.54
C VAL A 364 9.44 -13.49 -7.62
N ILE A 365 10.56 -13.03 -7.07
CA ILE A 365 10.58 -11.87 -6.17
C ILE A 365 10.21 -10.59 -6.92
N ASP A 366 10.88 -10.28 -8.03
CA ASP A 366 10.61 -9.08 -8.83
C ASP A 366 9.15 -9.03 -9.28
N SER A 367 8.61 -10.18 -9.72
CA SER A 367 7.19 -10.31 -10.08
C SER A 367 6.27 -10.03 -8.89
N GLY A 368 6.62 -10.56 -7.71
CA GLY A 368 5.86 -10.32 -6.48
C GLY A 368 5.90 -8.86 -6.04
N VAL A 369 7.06 -8.19 -6.15
CA VAL A 369 7.21 -6.76 -5.83
C VAL A 369 6.36 -5.91 -6.76
N ARG A 370 6.46 -6.10 -8.08
CA ARG A 370 5.63 -5.38 -9.07
C ARG A 370 4.14 -5.58 -8.84
N GLU A 371 3.73 -6.81 -8.50
CA GLU A 371 2.33 -7.09 -8.22
C GLU A 371 1.84 -6.37 -6.95
N ILE A 372 2.70 -6.25 -5.93
CA ILE A 372 2.40 -5.46 -4.74
C ILE A 372 2.29 -3.98 -5.08
N GLU A 373 3.25 -3.42 -5.81
CA GLU A 373 3.26 -2.00 -6.24
C GLU A 373 1.98 -1.69 -7.05
N ALA A 374 1.66 -2.49 -8.05
CA ALA A 374 0.45 -2.31 -8.86
C ALA A 374 -0.85 -2.46 -8.06
N ARG A 375 -0.84 -3.21 -6.94
CA ARG A 375 -1.98 -3.29 -6.02
C ARG A 375 -2.01 -2.07 -5.10
N GLN A 376 -0.88 -1.60 -4.61
CA GLN A 376 -0.76 -0.38 -3.80
C GLN A 376 -1.25 0.84 -4.58
N GLU A 377 -0.81 1.03 -5.83
CA GLU A 377 -1.27 2.11 -6.70
C GLU A 377 -2.79 2.09 -6.88
N ARG A 378 -3.37 0.90 -7.12
CA ARG A 378 -4.84 0.75 -7.22
C ARG A 378 -5.55 1.09 -5.92
N THR A 379 -5.01 0.67 -4.78
CA THR A 379 -5.58 1.01 -3.47
C THR A 379 -5.44 2.51 -3.17
N ALA A 380 -4.30 3.12 -3.46
CA ALA A 380 -4.09 4.56 -3.30
C ALA A 380 -5.05 5.38 -4.17
N ALA A 381 -5.26 4.97 -5.43
CA ALA A 381 -6.26 5.57 -6.30
C ALA A 381 -7.69 5.41 -5.76
N ALA A 382 -8.02 4.26 -5.17
CA ALA A 382 -9.31 4.02 -4.53
C ALA A 382 -9.51 4.90 -3.28
N VAL A 383 -8.47 5.09 -2.46
CA VAL A 383 -8.47 5.99 -1.30
C VAL A 383 -8.74 7.43 -1.76
N ALA A 384 -8.01 7.92 -2.76
CA ALA A 384 -8.24 9.26 -3.31
C ALA A 384 -9.66 9.44 -3.87
N ALA A 385 -10.24 8.40 -4.48
CA ALA A 385 -11.62 8.42 -4.96
C ALA A 385 -12.64 8.40 -3.80
N ALA A 386 -12.38 7.64 -2.73
CA ALA A 386 -13.21 7.59 -1.54
C ALA A 386 -13.17 8.92 -0.76
N GLU A 387 -12.00 9.54 -0.64
CA GLU A 387 -11.84 10.87 -0.02
C GLU A 387 -12.69 11.92 -0.75
N ARG A 388 -12.64 11.95 -2.08
CA ARG A 388 -13.48 12.84 -2.90
C ARG A 388 -14.97 12.57 -2.69
N ARG A 389 -15.38 11.30 -2.59
CA ARG A 389 -16.78 10.93 -2.30
C ARG A 389 -17.21 11.44 -0.91
N ALA A 390 -16.43 11.17 0.13
CA ALA A 390 -16.71 11.62 1.49
C ALA A 390 -16.74 13.15 1.61
N PHE A 391 -15.86 13.85 0.90
CA PHE A 391 -15.88 15.31 0.82
C PHE A 391 -17.14 15.83 0.14
N ASN A 392 -17.52 15.28 -1.01
CA ASN A 392 -18.72 15.69 -1.73
C ASN A 392 -20.00 15.41 -0.91
N ALA A 393 -20.05 14.29 -0.19
CA ALA A 393 -21.18 13.97 0.69
C ALA A 393 -21.34 15.02 1.80
N ARG A 394 -20.22 15.41 2.45
CA ARG A 394 -20.23 16.48 3.47
C ARG A 394 -20.62 17.85 2.90
N GLN A 395 -20.14 18.20 1.71
CA GLN A 395 -20.56 19.45 1.06
C GLN A 395 -22.04 19.46 0.71
N ARG A 396 -22.59 18.34 0.23
CA ARG A 396 -24.03 18.20 -0.02
C ARG A 396 -24.84 18.37 1.26
N LEU A 397 -24.44 17.71 2.34
CA LEU A 397 -25.09 17.85 3.64
C LEU A 397 -25.08 19.31 4.13
N ALA A 398 -23.93 19.98 4.05
CA ALA A 398 -23.81 21.39 4.43
C ALA A 398 -24.68 22.31 3.54
N ALA A 399 -24.71 22.08 2.23
CA ALA A 399 -25.52 22.87 1.31
C ALA A 399 -27.03 22.67 1.52
N GLU A 400 -27.49 21.44 1.78
CA GLU A 400 -28.90 21.15 2.07
C GLU A 400 -29.34 21.78 3.40
N SER A 401 -28.48 21.74 4.42
CA SER A 401 -28.76 22.41 5.69
C SER A 401 -28.81 23.93 5.54
N GLU A 402 -27.86 24.54 4.83
CA GLU A 402 -27.87 25.98 4.57
C GLU A 402 -29.11 26.41 3.77
N ARG A 403 -29.48 25.64 2.74
CA ARG A 403 -30.69 25.89 1.94
C ARG A 403 -31.94 25.81 2.81
N THR A 404 -32.05 24.78 3.64
CA THR A 404 -33.14 24.59 4.60
C THR A 404 -33.26 25.78 5.56
N SER A 405 -32.13 26.20 6.15
CA SER A 405 -32.08 27.36 7.04
C SER A 405 -32.51 28.65 6.34
N ARG A 406 -31.98 28.93 5.14
CA ARG A 406 -32.34 30.12 4.37
C ARG A 406 -33.82 30.14 3.99
N LEU A 407 -34.37 29.01 3.53
CA LEU A 407 -35.78 28.89 3.18
C LEU A 407 -36.68 29.23 4.37
N LEU A 408 -36.37 28.67 5.54
CA LEU A 408 -37.17 28.90 6.74
C LEU A 408 -37.05 30.33 7.25
N HIS A 409 -35.82 30.86 7.33
CA HIS A 409 -35.53 32.14 7.97
C HIS A 409 -35.84 33.35 7.07
N ILE A 410 -35.54 33.26 5.79
CA ILE A 410 -35.64 34.39 4.86
C ILE A 410 -36.99 34.35 4.14
N ASP A 411 -37.34 33.18 3.58
CA ASP A 411 -38.48 33.10 2.66
C ASP A 411 -39.80 32.89 3.40
N ILE A 412 -39.90 31.87 4.25
CA ILE A 412 -41.16 31.52 4.93
C ILE A 412 -41.46 32.51 6.05
N GLN A 413 -40.49 32.75 6.95
CA GLN A 413 -40.67 33.73 8.02
C GLN A 413 -40.88 35.15 7.47
N GLY A 414 -40.17 35.51 6.38
CA GLY A 414 -40.34 36.78 5.68
C GLY A 414 -41.74 36.96 5.10
N ASP A 415 -42.27 35.95 4.40
CA ASP A 415 -43.62 36.00 3.81
C ASP A 415 -44.71 36.09 4.89
N LEU A 416 -44.55 35.40 6.02
CA LEU A 416 -45.48 35.47 7.16
C LEU A 416 -45.51 36.88 7.78
N ILE A 417 -44.33 37.48 8.00
CA ILE A 417 -44.22 38.83 8.56
C ILE A 417 -44.73 39.86 7.55
N ALA A 418 -44.38 39.74 6.27
CA ALA A 418 -44.86 40.66 5.24
C ALA A 418 -46.39 40.62 5.08
N THR A 419 -46.98 39.42 5.06
CA THR A 419 -48.43 39.25 4.95
C THR A 419 -49.15 39.78 6.19
N SER A 420 -48.62 39.53 7.39
CA SER A 420 -49.18 40.13 8.62
C SER A 420 -49.12 41.66 8.62
N LEU A 421 -48.04 42.25 8.08
CA LEU A 421 -47.92 43.71 7.95
C LEU A 421 -48.96 44.28 6.96
N GLN A 422 -49.14 43.64 5.81
CA GLN A 422 -50.12 44.05 4.79
C GLN A 422 -51.56 43.99 5.33
N LEU A 423 -51.88 42.96 6.10
CA LEU A 423 -53.17 42.83 6.77
C LEU A 423 -53.40 43.96 7.79
N ARG A 424 -52.39 44.32 8.59
CA ARG A 424 -52.50 45.45 9.55
C ARG A 424 -52.63 46.80 8.87
N MET A 425 -52.04 46.98 7.69
CA MET A 425 -52.13 48.22 6.92
C MET A 425 -53.41 48.31 6.07
N GLY A 426 -54.23 47.25 6.03
CA GLY A 426 -55.42 47.18 5.19
C GLY A 426 -55.12 47.15 3.69
N THR A 427 -53.89 46.78 3.30
CA THR A 427 -53.44 46.73 1.89
C THR A 427 -53.40 45.30 1.34
N ALA A 428 -53.86 44.32 2.12
CA ALA A 428 -53.97 42.94 1.68
C ALA A 428 -55.07 42.83 0.61
N GLY A 429 -54.77 42.19 -0.52
CA GLY A 429 -55.79 41.86 -1.52
C GLY A 429 -56.71 40.72 -1.05
N ASP A 430 -57.67 40.32 -1.90
CA ASP A 430 -58.63 39.25 -1.59
C ASP A 430 -57.93 37.92 -1.26
N ASP A 431 -58.41 37.21 -0.24
CA ASP A 431 -57.90 35.90 0.24
C ASP A 431 -56.37 35.86 0.48
N PRO A 432 -55.84 36.72 1.37
CA PRO A 432 -54.39 36.85 1.57
C PRO A 432 -53.76 35.63 2.24
N LEU A 433 -54.54 34.85 3.01
CA LEU A 433 -54.09 33.61 3.65
C LEU A 433 -53.90 32.49 2.63
N ASP A 434 -54.87 32.27 1.74
CA ASP A 434 -54.78 31.21 0.72
C ASP A 434 -53.61 31.47 -0.23
N ARG A 435 -53.41 32.71 -0.66
CA ARG A 435 -52.23 33.08 -1.47
C ARG A 435 -50.91 32.89 -0.74
N LEU A 436 -50.88 33.04 0.58
CA LEU A 436 -49.70 32.80 1.39
C LEU A 436 -49.42 31.29 1.50
N ILE A 437 -50.45 30.48 1.79
CA ILE A 437 -50.38 29.02 1.83
C ILE A 437 -49.85 28.49 0.50
N ASP A 438 -50.41 28.93 -0.63
CA ASP A 438 -49.95 28.54 -1.98
C ASP A 438 -48.49 28.92 -2.27
N ARG A 439 -48.01 30.06 -1.74
CA ARG A 439 -46.61 30.48 -1.90
C ARG A 439 -45.67 29.63 -1.04
N VAL A 440 -46.05 29.41 0.22
CA VAL A 440 -45.28 28.62 1.18
C VAL A 440 -45.23 27.15 0.74
N GLU A 441 -46.35 26.57 0.31
CA GLU A 441 -46.43 25.20 -0.19
C GLU A 441 -45.56 25.01 -1.44
N ARG A 442 -45.62 25.93 -2.42
CA ARG A 442 -44.76 25.87 -3.60
C ARG A 442 -43.27 25.94 -3.24
N ARG A 443 -42.89 26.88 -2.36
CA ARG A 443 -41.50 27.02 -1.92
C ARG A 443 -40.99 25.78 -1.16
N LEU A 444 -41.81 25.20 -0.28
CA LEU A 444 -41.49 23.96 0.43
C LEU A 444 -41.40 22.76 -0.52
N THR A 445 -42.27 22.69 -1.54
CA THR A 445 -42.26 21.62 -2.55
C THR A 445 -41.02 21.71 -3.45
N ASP A 446 -40.62 22.91 -3.86
CA ASP A 446 -39.41 23.15 -4.65
C ASP A 446 -38.12 22.89 -3.83
N ALA A 447 -38.17 23.15 -2.52
CA ALA A 447 -37.09 22.82 -1.60
C ALA A 447 -36.94 21.30 -1.37
N SER A 448 -38.03 20.54 -1.43
CA SER A 448 -38.04 19.08 -1.25
C SER A 448 -37.41 18.32 -2.44
N ARG A 449 -37.04 19.01 -3.53
CA ARG A 449 -36.31 18.38 -4.64
C ARG A 449 -34.81 18.32 -4.31
N PRO A 450 -34.18 17.13 -4.42
CA PRO A 450 -32.74 16.98 -4.16
C PRO A 450 -31.93 17.98 -4.98
N ILE A 451 -30.95 18.65 -4.35
CA ILE A 451 -30.00 19.45 -5.11
C ILE A 451 -29.11 18.51 -5.92
N GLU A 452 -29.25 18.54 -7.25
CA GLU A 452 -28.18 18.13 -8.13
C GLU A 452 -27.05 19.17 -7.99
N VAL A 453 -26.19 19.00 -6.99
CA VAL A 453 -24.97 19.81 -6.89
C VAL A 453 -24.20 19.49 -8.17
N PRO A 454 -23.97 20.49 -9.06
CA PRO A 454 -23.20 20.25 -10.27
C PRO A 454 -21.86 19.72 -9.78
N LEU A 455 -21.53 18.49 -10.16
CA LEU A 455 -20.18 17.95 -10.02
C LEU A 455 -19.28 19.00 -10.66
N THR A 456 -18.56 19.79 -9.86
CA THR A 456 -17.62 20.79 -10.36
C THR A 456 -16.41 20.07 -10.92
N THR A 457 -16.61 19.36 -12.02
CA THR A 457 -15.56 19.10 -12.99
C THR A 457 -15.27 20.43 -13.68
N ASN A 458 -14.22 21.11 -13.20
CA ASN A 458 -13.51 22.17 -13.93
C ASN A 458 -14.28 23.48 -14.23
N ALA A 459 -14.96 24.08 -13.26
CA ALA A 459 -15.42 25.46 -13.39
C ALA A 459 -14.37 26.43 -12.83
N VAL A 460 -13.71 27.18 -13.72
CA VAL A 460 -12.82 28.30 -13.39
C VAL A 460 -13.65 29.41 -12.73
N PRO A 461 -13.33 29.88 -11.51
CA PRO A 461 -14.09 30.95 -10.85
C PRO A 461 -13.87 32.31 -11.56
N PRO A 462 -14.84 33.24 -11.49
CA PRO A 462 -14.67 34.61 -11.98
C PRO A 462 -13.49 35.32 -11.27
N GLU A 463 -12.64 35.98 -12.07
CA GLU A 463 -11.27 36.41 -11.75
C GLU A 463 -11.09 37.39 -10.57
N SER A 464 -12.15 37.90 -9.94
CA SER A 464 -12.06 38.87 -8.84
C SER A 464 -12.34 38.32 -7.43
N ALA A 465 -12.77 37.05 -7.31
CA ALA A 465 -12.90 36.33 -6.02
C ALA A 465 -11.82 35.24 -5.81
N GLY A 466 -10.87 35.15 -6.75
CA GLY A 466 -10.09 33.94 -7.03
C GLY A 466 -8.93 33.58 -6.08
N SER A 467 -8.51 34.46 -5.15
CA SER A 467 -7.40 34.11 -4.23
C SER A 467 -7.90 33.46 -2.95
N ALA A 468 -8.91 34.02 -2.28
CA ALA A 468 -9.38 33.51 -0.99
C ALA A 468 -10.11 32.16 -1.14
N ALA A 469 -10.94 32.02 -2.18
CA ALA A 469 -11.60 30.75 -2.50
C ALA A 469 -10.59 29.66 -2.91
N SER A 470 -9.51 30.02 -3.62
CA SER A 470 -8.41 29.09 -3.98
C SER A 470 -7.59 28.68 -2.76
N THR A 471 -7.26 29.62 -1.85
CA THR A 471 -6.59 29.30 -0.58
C THR A 471 -7.43 28.37 0.28
N MET A 472 -8.75 28.61 0.39
CA MET A 472 -9.65 27.80 1.20
C MET A 472 -9.78 26.39 0.63
N ALA A 473 -9.92 26.23 -0.69
CA ALA A 473 -9.96 24.94 -1.35
C ALA A 473 -8.65 24.13 -1.20
N ILE A 474 -7.49 24.79 -1.30
CA ILE A 474 -6.18 24.14 -1.11
C ILE A 474 -5.97 23.76 0.36
N ARG A 475 -6.38 24.63 1.29
CA ARG A 475 -6.37 24.35 2.73
C ARG A 475 -7.26 23.16 3.07
N GLU A 476 -8.46 23.11 2.52
CA GLU A 476 -9.39 21.99 2.70
C GLU A 476 -8.85 20.70 2.09
N THR A 477 -8.22 20.75 0.92
CA THR A 477 -7.64 19.56 0.27
C THR A 477 -6.45 19.02 1.08
N ILE A 478 -5.49 19.88 1.46
CA ILE A 478 -4.34 19.48 2.28
C ILE A 478 -4.80 19.01 3.66
N GLY A 479 -5.76 19.72 4.27
CA GLY A 479 -6.35 19.36 5.55
C GLY A 479 -7.09 18.02 5.49
N ALA A 480 -7.86 17.76 4.43
CA ALA A 480 -8.55 16.49 4.22
C ALA A 480 -7.56 15.34 4.05
N SER A 481 -6.51 15.52 3.25
CA SER A 481 -5.49 14.48 3.06
C SER A 481 -4.72 14.22 4.35
N LEU A 482 -4.30 15.26 5.08
CA LEU A 482 -3.64 15.09 6.39
C LEU A 482 -4.56 14.43 7.42
N ASN A 483 -5.86 14.77 7.43
CA ASN A 483 -6.84 14.16 8.30
C ASN A 483 -7.14 12.69 7.91
N ALA A 484 -7.14 12.36 6.62
CA ALA A 484 -7.26 10.97 6.17
C ALA A 484 -6.06 10.13 6.65
N TRP A 485 -4.86 10.71 6.64
CA TRP A 485 -3.65 10.05 7.11
C TRP A 485 -3.55 9.96 8.63
N SER A 486 -4.03 10.96 9.38
CA SER A 486 -4.05 10.95 10.86
C SER A 486 -4.89 9.79 11.42
N LEU A 487 -5.87 9.29 10.66
CA LEU A 487 -6.61 8.08 11.02
C LEU A 487 -5.69 6.85 11.16
N SER A 488 -4.58 6.80 10.43
CA SER A 488 -3.68 5.63 10.37
C SER A 488 -2.31 5.84 11.01
N LEU A 489 -1.94 7.10 11.25
CA LEU A 489 -0.65 7.54 11.73
C LEU A 489 -0.85 8.55 12.86
N ASP A 490 -0.05 8.45 13.91
CA ASP A 490 0.03 9.48 14.95
C ASP A 490 0.75 10.71 14.37
N LEU A 491 -0.02 11.55 13.67
CA LEU A 491 0.44 12.71 12.91
C LEU A 491 0.03 13.99 13.62
N ALA A 492 1.01 14.72 14.14
CA ALA A 492 0.86 16.13 14.47
C ALA A 492 1.34 16.94 13.25
N ALA A 493 0.41 17.40 12.42
CA ALA A 493 0.71 18.24 11.27
C ALA A 493 0.17 19.65 11.49
N ASP A 494 1.06 20.64 11.45
CA ASP A 494 0.72 22.05 11.43
C ASP A 494 1.08 22.62 10.05
N VAL A 495 0.13 23.29 9.40
CA VAL A 495 0.32 23.86 8.07
C VAL A 495 0.33 25.37 8.21
N ASP A 496 1.51 25.98 8.00
CA ASP A 496 1.69 27.43 8.07
C ASP A 496 0.70 28.14 7.11
N PRO A 497 -0.14 29.05 7.62
CA PRO A 497 -1.06 29.85 6.80
C PRO A 497 -0.36 30.57 5.64
N ALA A 498 0.87 31.05 5.84
CA ALA A 498 1.64 31.73 4.80
C ALA A 498 2.06 30.79 3.66
N ALA A 499 2.30 29.50 3.97
CA ALA A 499 2.59 28.47 2.97
C ALA A 499 1.35 28.14 2.14
N LEU A 500 0.16 28.08 2.76
CA LEU A 500 -1.11 27.89 2.05
C LEU A 500 -1.41 29.06 1.09
N ASP A 501 -1.17 30.29 1.51
CA ASP A 501 -1.31 31.47 0.64
C ASP A 501 -0.28 31.48 -0.50
N ALA A 502 0.92 30.92 -0.27
CA ALA A 502 1.92 30.76 -1.33
C ALA A 502 1.50 29.67 -2.34
N LEU A 503 0.89 28.58 -1.88
CA LEU A 503 0.36 27.49 -2.73
C LEU A 503 -0.88 27.93 -3.51
N ALA A 504 -1.75 28.75 -2.92
CA ALA A 504 -2.91 29.35 -3.59
C ALA A 504 -2.52 30.21 -4.79
N ARG A 505 -1.37 30.88 -4.70
CA ARG A 505 -0.78 31.66 -5.80
C ARG A 505 -0.09 30.78 -6.86
N ARG A 506 0.07 29.47 -6.62
CA ARG A 506 0.72 28.50 -7.52
C ARG A 506 -0.02 27.15 -7.53
N PRO A 507 -1.17 27.03 -8.20
CA PRO A 507 -2.02 25.83 -8.16
C PRO A 507 -1.32 24.53 -8.59
N ARG A 508 -0.39 24.60 -9.55
CA ARG A 508 0.43 23.44 -9.97
C ARG A 508 1.41 22.97 -8.90
N ALA A 509 1.88 23.86 -8.02
CA ALA A 509 2.72 23.48 -6.90
C ALA A 509 1.87 22.86 -5.77
N ALA A 510 0.62 23.30 -5.60
CA ALA A 510 -0.31 22.72 -4.64
C ALA A 510 -0.61 21.24 -4.92
N SER A 511 -0.86 20.87 -6.19
CA SER A 511 -1.06 19.46 -6.56
C SER A 511 0.18 18.61 -6.30
N VAL A 512 1.37 19.12 -6.61
CA VAL A 512 2.64 18.42 -6.34
C VAL A 512 2.90 18.25 -4.84
N VAL A 513 2.49 19.22 -4.01
CA VAL A 513 2.61 19.12 -2.55
C VAL A 513 1.63 18.09 -1.98
N VAL A 514 0.40 18.04 -2.46
CA VAL A 514 -0.57 17.00 -2.06
C VAL A 514 -0.06 15.62 -2.46
N ASP A 515 0.46 15.46 -3.68
CA ASP A 515 1.08 14.21 -4.14
C ASP A 515 2.28 13.84 -3.26
N ALA A 516 3.17 14.79 -2.96
CA ALA A 516 4.34 14.55 -2.11
C ALA A 516 3.99 14.21 -0.66
N ILE A 517 2.93 14.81 -0.09
CA ILE A 517 2.42 14.45 1.24
C ILE A 517 1.87 13.02 1.21
N THR A 518 1.12 12.68 0.17
CA THR A 518 0.52 11.35 0.02
C THR A 518 1.61 10.29 -0.20
N GLU A 519 2.62 10.57 -1.00
CA GLU A 519 3.76 9.69 -1.27
C GLU A 519 4.70 9.58 -0.06
N GLY A 520 4.91 10.67 0.68
CA GLY A 520 5.76 10.68 1.88
C GLY A 520 5.14 9.95 3.08
N LEU A 521 3.82 9.80 3.12
CA LEU A 521 3.07 9.13 4.18
C LEU A 521 2.72 7.66 3.87
N THR A 522 2.90 7.22 2.62
CA THR A 522 2.90 5.81 2.20
C THR A 522 4.22 5.11 2.48
#